data_AF-A0A4Q7PJQ1-F1
#
_entry.id   AF-A0A4Q7PJQ1-F1
#
_cell.length_a   1.000
_cell.length_b   1.000
_cell.length_c   1.000
_cell.angle_alpha   90.00
_cell.angle_beta   90.00
_cell.angle_gamma   90.00
#
_symmetry.space_group_name_H-M   'P 1'
#
loop_
_entity.id
_entity.type
_entity.pdbx_description
1 polymer ?
#
loop_
_entity_poly.entity_id
_entity_poly.type
_entity_poly.pdbx_seq_one_letter_code
_entity_poly.pdbx_strand_id
1 'polypeptide(L)' 'MSEIKLKPCPFCGGKAKLIQIDKGPFAVVICKVCETQSNVFLKAEDAEVAWNRRNVDEQNKEVPLH' A
#
# COMPACT_ATOMS: atom_id res chain seq x y z
N MET A 1 2.10 18.65 -7.42
CA MET A 1 1.95 17.19 -7.30
C MET A 1 1.90 16.90 -5.82
N SER A 2 0.77 16.39 -5.33
CA SER A 2 0.62 16.00 -3.92
C SER A 2 1.64 14.90 -3.60
N GLU A 3 2.38 15.04 -2.51
CA GLU A 3 3.35 14.03 -2.08
C GLU A 3 2.59 12.78 -1.59
N ILE A 4 2.72 11.66 -2.31
CA ILE A 4 2.09 10.38 -1.95
C ILE A 4 2.79 9.81 -0.71
N LYS A 5 2.06 9.63 0.40
CA LYS A 5 2.63 9.22 1.69
C LYS A 5 2.31 7.76 2.00
N LEU A 6 3.31 6.90 1.80
CA LEU A 6 3.19 5.46 2.05
C LEU A 6 3.46 5.09 3.52
N LYS A 7 2.65 4.19 4.08
CA LYS A 7 2.93 3.51 5.35
C LYS A 7 4.16 2.60 5.23
N PRO A 8 4.88 2.32 6.33
CA PRO A 8 5.97 1.34 6.34
C PRO A 8 5.50 -0.07 5.90
N CYS A 9 6.45 -0.91 5.51
CA CYS A 9 6.17 -2.29 5.13
C CYS A 9 5.55 -3.07 6.29
N PRO A 10 4.42 -3.76 6.09
CA PRO A 10 3.76 -4.51 7.15
C PRO A 10 4.53 -5.77 7.58
N PHE A 11 5.47 -6.26 6.78
CA PHE A 11 6.21 -7.48 7.06
C PHE A 11 7.52 -7.22 7.81
N CYS A 12 8.21 -6.12 7.51
CA CYS A 12 9.54 -5.82 8.06
C CYS A 12 9.68 -4.42 8.66
N GLY A 13 8.64 -3.58 8.62
CA GLY A 13 8.71 -2.17 9.02
C GLY A 13 9.54 -1.28 8.09
N GLY A 14 10.12 -1.83 7.02
CA GLY A 14 11.00 -1.12 6.10
C GLY A 14 10.29 -0.05 5.25
N LYS A 15 11.07 0.89 4.70
CA LYS A 15 10.54 1.99 3.88
C LYS A 15 9.92 1.47 2.58
N ALA A 16 8.70 1.91 2.30
CA ALA A 16 8.01 1.65 1.04
C ALA A 16 8.29 2.78 0.02
N LYS A 17 8.31 2.44 -1.26
CA LYS A 17 8.48 3.40 -2.36
C LYS A 17 7.48 3.08 -3.47
N LEU A 18 6.82 4.12 -4.00
CA LEU A 18 6.03 4.02 -5.22
C LEU A 18 6.95 4.07 -6.44
N ILE A 19 6.77 3.13 -7.34
CA ILE A 19 7.50 3.02 -8.60
C ILE A 19 6.48 3.11 -9.74
N GLN A 20 6.70 4.06 -10.64
CA GLN A 20 5.97 4.16 -11.89
C GLN A 20 6.72 3.35 -12.95
N ILE A 21 6.02 2.50 -13.68
CA ILE A 21 6.61 1.62 -14.69
C ILE A 21 6.72 2.41 -15.99
N ASP A 22 7.95 2.61 -16.49
CA ASP A 22 8.28 3.50 -17.61
C ASP A 22 7.53 3.24 -18.94
N LYS A 23 6.86 2.09 -19.07
CA LYS A 23 6.15 1.66 -20.29
C LYS A 23 4.63 1.81 -20.24
N GLY A 24 4.07 2.48 -19.22
CA GLY A 24 2.63 2.74 -19.17
C GLY A 24 2.18 3.55 -17.96
N PRO A 25 0.87 3.75 -17.77
CA PRO A 25 0.32 4.43 -16.60
C PRO A 25 0.45 3.58 -15.32
N PHE A 26 1.25 2.51 -15.34
CA PHE A 26 1.24 1.53 -14.28
C PHE A 26 2.10 1.98 -13.09
N ALA A 27 1.59 1.77 -11.88
CA ALA A 27 2.25 2.07 -10.62
C ALA A 27 2.21 0.85 -9.69
N VAL A 28 3.29 0.67 -8.94
CA VAL A 28 3.43 -0.39 -7.93
C VAL A 28 4.15 0.17 -6.71
N VAL A 29 3.78 -0.28 -5.52
CA VAL A 29 4.51 0.04 -4.29
C VAL A 29 5.39 -1.15 -3.90
N ILE A 30 6.67 -0.89 -3.64
CA ILE A 30 7.63 -1.91 -3.21
C ILE A 30 8.31 -1.52 -1.90
N CYS A 31 8.54 -2.50 -1.03
CA CYS A 31 9.41 -2.35 0.13
C CYS A 31 10.87 -2.37 -0.31
N LYS A 32 11.67 -1.41 0.15
CA LYS A 32 13.11 -1.33 -0.14
C LYS A 32 13.99 -2.25 0.71
N VAL A 33 13.39 -3.06 1.59
CA VAL A 33 14.11 -3.93 2.53
C VAL A 33 13.82 -5.40 2.25
N CYS A 34 12.56 -5.81 2.27
CA CYS A 34 12.15 -7.20 2.05
C CYS A 34 11.57 -7.46 0.66
N GLU A 35 11.62 -6.46 -0.23
CA GLU A 35 11.16 -6.54 -1.63
C GLU A 35 9.68 -6.91 -1.83
N THR A 36 8.90 -6.99 -0.75
CA THR A 36 7.45 -7.14 -0.84
C THR A 36 6.85 -6.01 -1.67
N GLN A 37 5.98 -6.38 -2.61
CA GLN A 37 5.31 -5.45 -3.51
C GLN A 37 3.79 -5.50 -3.37
N SER A 38 3.11 -4.43 -3.78
CA SER A 38 1.67 -4.45 -4.05
C SER A 38 1.38 -5.10 -5.41
N ASN A 39 0.09 -5.21 -5.74
CA ASN A 39 -0.31 -5.36 -7.13
C ASN A 39 0.09 -4.14 -7.96
N VAL A 40 0.05 -4.31 -9.29
CA VAL A 40 0.23 -3.25 -10.27
C VAL A 40 -1.11 -2.56 -10.50
N PHE A 41 -1.13 -1.23 -10.41
CA PHE A 41 -2.31 -0.39 -10.59
C PHE A 41 -2.12 0.57 -11.77
N LEU A 42 -3.19 1.12 -12.31
CA LEU A 42 -3.16 2.11 -13.40
C LEU A 42 -2.90 3.56 -12.91
N LYS A 43 -2.90 3.77 -11.60
CA LYS A 43 -2.71 5.08 -10.98
C LYS A 43 -1.86 4.93 -9.74
N ALA A 44 -1.03 5.93 -9.47
CA ALA A 44 -0.16 5.94 -8.29
C ALA A 44 -0.99 6.01 -7.00
N GLU A 45 -2.10 6.74 -7.04
CA GLU A 45 -3.05 6.89 -5.94
C GLU A 45 -3.71 5.55 -5.57
N ASP A 46 -4.09 4.74 -6.57
CA ASP A 46 -4.69 3.42 -6.31
C ASP A 46 -3.68 2.47 -5.66
N ALA A 47 -2.41 2.53 -6.10
CA ALA A 47 -1.32 1.75 -5.50
C ALA A 47 -1.03 2.18 -4.05
N GLU A 48 -1.06 3.49 -3.79
CA GLU A 48 -0.95 4.05 -2.45
C GLU A 48 -2.10 3.59 -1.54
N VAL A 49 -3.35 3.78 -1.97
CA VAL A 49 -4.54 3.40 -1.20
C VAL A 49 -4.50 1.92 -0.87
N ALA A 50 -4.20 1.06 -1.84
CA ALA A 50 -4.08 -0.37 -1.62
C ALA A 50 -2.95 -0.73 -0.65
N TRP A 51 -1.80 -0.02 -0.69
CA TRP A 51 -0.70 -0.22 0.25
C TRP A 51 -1.05 0.24 1.66
N ASN A 52 -1.70 1.41 1.79
CA ASN A 52 -2.03 2.04 3.06
C ASN A 52 -3.25 1.43 3.75
N ARG A 53 -4.16 0.80 3.00
CA ARG A 53 -5.38 0.14 3.51
C ARG A 53 -5.10 -1.17 4.25
N ARG A 54 -3.87 -1.70 4.23
CA ARG A 54 -3.49 -3.04 4.73
C ARG A 54 -3.74 -3.34 6.22
N ASN A 55 -4.44 -2.48 6.94
CA ASN A 55 -5.04 -2.80 8.24
C ASN A 55 -6.19 -1.82 8.51
N VAL A 56 -7.36 -2.12 7.94
CA VAL A 56 -8.60 -1.73 8.61
C VAL A 56 -9.36 -3.02 8.84
N ASP A 57 -9.13 -3.61 10.02
CA ASP A 57 -10.16 -4.38 10.71
C ASP A 57 -11.34 -3.44 10.98
N GLU A 58 -12.10 -3.09 9.94
CA GLU A 58 -13.43 -2.47 10.06
C GLU A 58 -14.52 -3.56 10.09
N GLN A 59 -14.16 -4.76 10.54
CA GLN A 59 -15.08 -5.81 10.96
C GLN A 59 -14.96 -6.14 12.45
N ASN A 60 -14.21 -5.36 13.23
CA ASN A 60 -14.32 -5.38 14.69
C ASN A 60 -15.34 -4.33 15.15
N LYS A 61 -16.58 -4.44 14.65
CA LYS A 61 -17.71 -4.05 15.48
C LYS A 61 -17.84 -5.19 16.47
N GLU A 62 -17.42 -4.94 17.71
CA GLU A 62 -17.75 -5.77 18.86
C GLU A 62 -19.23 -6.17 18.73
N VAL A 63 -19.49 -7.43 18.42
CA VAL A 63 -20.83 -8.00 18.63
C VAL A 63 -20.87 -8.28 20.12
N PRO A 64 -21.67 -7.57 20.92
CA PRO A 64 -21.85 -7.96 22.31
C PRO A 64 -22.53 -9.32 22.26
N LEU A 65 -21.89 -10.35 22.81
CA LEU A 65 -22.64 -11.53 23.22
C LEU A 65 -23.61 -11.06 24.31
N HIS A 66 -24.91 -11.10 24.00
CA HIS A 66 -25.99 -11.23 24.97
C HIS A 66 -26.74 -12.51 24.66
#